data_AF-A0A0D0BC24-F1
#
_entry.id   AF-A0A0D0BC24-F1
#
_cell.length_a   1.000
_cell.length_b   1.000
_cell.length_c   1.000
_cell.angle_alpha   90.00
_cell.angle_beta   90.00
_cell.angle_gamma   90.00
#
_symmetry.space_group_name_H-M   'P 1'
#
loop_
_entity.id
_entity.type
_entity.pdbx_description
1 polymer ?
#
loop_
_entity_poly.entity_id
_entity_poly.type
_entity_poly.pdbx_seq_one_letter_code
_entity_poly.pdbx_strand_id
1 'polypeptide(L)'
;IKVHQLADQHSLQLGTVGSKAKFNFGTTIKTSYGGIEDNVYFDIVNVDRYDAIVGTYFMRKHGIQLDFENDKILICGKPAPILSVGEDASEFIRHAAMRRESQNQYYRHKESSQNMLSGVPEVLPPLREINHKIILIDEQRRYNYYMPRCPDYLKTQLSDKLGHYTRAKWWIQETTPQAAPMLCIPK
;
A
#
# COMPACT_ATOMS: atom_id res chain seq x y z
N ILE A 1 -6.33 16.18 8.96
CA ILE A 1 -5.27 17.02 8.34
C ILE A 1 -5.52 17.01 6.83
N LYS A 2 -5.60 18.17 6.18
CA LYS A 2 -5.86 18.25 4.73
C LYS A 2 -4.52 18.23 3.98
N VAL A 3 -4.25 17.13 3.30
CA VAL A 3 -3.00 16.90 2.56
C VAL A 3 -3.20 17.24 1.09
N HIS A 4 -2.20 17.84 0.46
CA HIS A 4 -2.17 18.10 -0.98
C HIS A 4 -0.84 17.66 -1.59
N GLN A 5 -0.87 17.27 -2.86
CA GLN A 5 0.31 16.82 -3.59
C GLN A 5 1.10 18.03 -4.12
N LEU A 6 2.43 17.94 -4.06
CA LEU A 6 3.33 18.97 -4.57
C LEU A 6 3.59 18.77 -6.05
N ALA A 7 3.62 19.87 -6.81
CA ALA A 7 3.96 19.85 -8.24
C ALA A 7 5.44 19.45 -8.45
N ASP A 8 6.33 19.99 -7.61
CA ASP A 8 7.77 19.75 -7.69
C ASP A 8 8.26 18.92 -6.51
N GLN A 9 8.83 17.75 -6.81
CA GLN A 9 9.37 16.84 -5.81
C GLN A 9 10.84 17.10 -5.55
N HIS A 10 11.18 17.44 -4.31
CA HIS A 10 12.55 17.67 -3.88
C HIS A 10 13.03 16.50 -3.02
N SER A 11 14.29 16.09 -3.17
CA SER A 11 14.89 15.01 -2.38
C SER A 11 15.56 15.52 -1.12
N LEU A 12 15.31 14.86 0.01
CA LEU A 12 15.98 15.07 1.28
C LEU A 12 16.99 13.94 1.53
N GLN A 13 18.23 14.31 1.85
CA GLN A 13 19.36 13.37 1.98
C GLN A 13 19.68 12.97 3.44
N LEU A 14 19.21 13.74 4.44
CA LEU A 14 19.52 13.54 5.86
C LEU A 14 18.25 13.62 6.72
N GLY A 15 18.26 12.94 7.87
CA GLY A 15 17.19 13.00 8.88
C GLY A 15 15.98 12.10 8.62
N THR A 16 16.06 11.20 7.64
CA THR A 16 14.94 10.38 7.16
C THR A 16 15.07 8.91 7.55
N VAL A 17 13.94 8.22 7.68
CA VAL A 17 13.92 6.75 7.80
C VAL A 17 14.24 6.13 6.43
N GLY A 18 15.52 5.93 6.14
CA GLY A 18 16.02 5.36 4.88
C GLY A 18 17.05 6.24 4.17
N SER A 19 17.66 5.72 3.10
CA SER A 19 18.80 6.36 2.43
C SER A 19 18.44 7.63 1.63
N LYS A 20 17.16 7.82 1.28
CA LYS A 20 16.63 9.01 0.58
C LYS A 20 15.14 9.17 0.92
N ALA A 21 14.69 10.39 1.20
CA ALA A 21 13.26 10.72 1.18
C ALA A 21 12.96 11.80 0.13
N LYS A 22 11.70 11.91 -0.25
CA LYS A 22 11.21 12.96 -1.15
C LYS A 22 10.01 13.66 -0.53
N PHE A 23 9.95 14.97 -0.70
CA PHE A 23 8.76 15.76 -0.40
C PHE A 23 7.76 15.55 -1.52
N ASN A 24 6.72 14.77 -1.26
CA ASN A 24 5.66 14.48 -2.23
C ASN A 24 4.38 15.25 -1.92
N PHE A 25 4.21 15.66 -0.66
CA PHE A 25 2.98 16.22 -0.15
C PHE A 25 3.26 17.39 0.78
N GLY A 26 2.32 18.32 0.83
CA GLY A 26 2.29 19.43 1.77
C GLY A 26 1.00 19.43 2.58
N THR A 27 1.03 20.11 3.72
CA THR A 27 -0.14 20.37 4.54
C THR A 27 -0.01 21.71 5.24
N THR A 28 -1.14 22.33 5.56
CA THR A 28 -1.19 23.47 6.48
C THR A 28 -1.87 23.02 7.75
N ILE A 29 -1.19 23.16 8.89
CA ILE A 29 -1.71 22.79 10.20
C ILE A 29 -1.68 23.99 11.13
N LYS A 30 -2.66 24.06 12.04
CA LYS A 30 -2.63 25.01 13.14
C LYS A 30 -1.59 24.53 14.14
N THR A 31 -0.49 25.26 14.26
CA THR A 31 0.65 24.96 15.13
C THR A 31 0.57 25.81 16.37
N SER A 32 0.67 25.17 17.53
CA SER A 32 0.78 25.84 18.83
C SER A 32 2.00 25.35 19.60
N TYR A 33 2.93 26.25 19.93
CA TYR A 33 4.11 25.90 20.73
C TYR A 33 4.68 27.13 21.44
N GLY A 34 4.91 27.03 22.76
CA GLY A 34 5.57 28.07 23.55
C GLY A 34 4.98 29.48 23.37
N GLY A 35 3.65 29.58 23.24
CA GLY A 35 2.94 30.85 23.04
C GLY A 35 2.75 31.27 21.58
N ILE A 36 3.28 30.52 20.61
CA ILE A 36 2.98 30.68 19.19
C ILE A 36 1.63 30.02 18.90
N GLU A 37 0.77 30.68 18.12
CA GLU A 37 -0.44 30.11 17.55
C GLU A 37 -0.59 30.62 16.11
N ASP A 38 -0.30 29.77 15.12
CA ASP A 38 -0.29 30.16 13.70
C ASP A 38 -0.64 28.98 12.78
N ASN A 39 -1.14 29.26 11.59
CA ASN A 39 -1.33 28.26 10.54
C ASN A 39 -0.05 28.15 9.72
N VAL A 40 0.66 27.04 9.89
CA VAL A 40 1.99 26.82 9.32
C VAL A 40 1.91 25.75 8.24
N TYR A 41 2.55 26.05 7.12
CA TYR A 41 2.75 25.08 6.05
C TYR A 41 3.94 24.16 6.36
N PHE A 42 3.75 22.86 6.16
CA PHE A 42 4.77 21.82 6.28
C PHE A 42 4.79 20.93 5.05
N ASP A 43 6.00 20.61 4.60
CA ASP A 43 6.22 19.49 3.69
C ASP A 43 6.21 18.18 4.49
N ILE A 44 5.50 17.18 3.97
CA ILE A 44 5.35 15.88 4.60
C ILE A 44 6.48 14.97 4.13
N VAL A 45 7.25 14.46 5.09
CA VAL A 45 8.38 13.58 4.87
C VAL A 45 8.49 12.56 6.00
N ASN A 46 9.08 11.40 5.71
CA ASN A 46 9.31 10.35 6.71
C ASN A 46 10.57 10.63 7.53
N VAL A 47 10.41 11.37 8.63
CA VAL A 47 11.47 11.69 9.60
C VAL A 47 11.50 10.67 10.74
N ASP A 48 12.70 10.32 11.20
CA ASP A 48 12.89 9.20 12.15
C ASP A 48 12.73 9.60 13.63
N ARG A 49 13.01 10.87 13.96
CA ARG A 49 13.20 11.33 15.36
C ARG A 49 12.23 12.39 15.84
N TYR A 50 11.58 13.11 14.93
CA TYR A 50 10.79 14.29 15.26
C TYR A 50 9.47 14.23 14.52
N ASP A 51 8.42 14.78 15.12
CA ASP A 51 7.13 14.93 14.42
C ASP A 51 7.17 16.07 13.39
N ALA A 52 7.99 17.09 13.64
CA ALA A 52 8.20 18.22 12.75
C ALA A 52 9.61 18.81 12.93
N ILE A 53 10.17 19.34 11.85
CA ILE A 53 11.43 20.10 11.86
C ILE A 53 11.09 21.52 11.39
N VAL A 54 11.49 22.52 12.16
CA VAL A 54 11.30 23.92 11.82
C VAL A 54 12.61 24.56 11.38
N GLY A 55 12.56 25.29 10.28
CA GLY A 55 13.72 26.01 9.75
C GLY A 55 13.91 27.39 10.39
N THR A 56 15.02 28.03 10.01
CA THR A 56 15.37 29.38 10.48
C THR A 56 14.36 30.45 10.07
N TYR A 57 13.63 30.25 8.96
CA TYR A 57 12.54 31.15 8.57
C TYR A 57 11.44 31.21 9.63
N PHE A 58 10.99 30.05 10.11
CA PHE A 58 9.99 29.96 11.18
C PHE A 58 10.50 30.61 12.47
N MET A 59 11.77 30.35 12.81
CA MET A 59 12.41 30.95 13.98
C MET A 59 12.44 32.49 13.91
N ARG A 60 12.83 33.06 12.76
CA ARG A 60 12.85 34.52 12.55
C ARG A 60 11.45 35.12 12.64
N LYS A 61 10.45 34.46 12.03
CA LYS A 61 9.06 34.92 12.03
C LYS A 61 8.49 35.05 13.44
N HIS A 62 8.81 34.10 14.32
CA HIS A 62 8.24 34.01 15.67
C HIS A 62 9.21 34.45 16.79
N GLY A 63 10.35 35.07 16.44
CA GLY A 63 11.31 35.56 17.43
C GLY A 63 11.89 34.45 18.31
N ILE A 64 12.14 33.26 17.73
CA ILE A 64 12.76 32.14 18.42
C ILE A 64 14.27 32.34 18.48
N GLN A 65 14.83 32.25 19.67
CA GLN A 65 16.27 32.32 19.93
C GLN A 65 16.72 31.01 20.57
N LEU A 66 17.81 30.45 20.05
CA LEU A 66 18.46 29.27 20.60
C LEU A 66 19.67 29.74 21.42
N ASP A 67 19.61 29.52 22.73
CA ASP A 67 20.68 29.78 23.68
C ASP A 67 21.38 28.46 23.99
N PHE A 68 22.47 28.19 23.27
CA PHE A 68 23.25 26.97 23.42
C PHE A 68 24.11 26.96 24.69
N GLU A 69 24.40 28.11 25.28
CA GLU A 69 25.22 28.19 26.49
C GLU A 69 24.41 27.71 27.70
N ASN A 70 23.14 28.12 27.77
CA ASN A 70 22.24 27.76 28.86
C ASN A 70 21.27 26.61 28.52
N ASP A 71 21.38 26.02 27.33
CA ASP A 71 20.48 25.00 26.79
C ASP A 71 19.00 25.43 26.85
N LYS A 72 18.73 26.65 26.37
CA LYS A 72 17.41 27.28 26.42
C LYS A 72 16.92 27.67 25.03
N ILE A 73 15.61 27.60 24.87
CA ILE A 73 14.88 28.15 23.74
C ILE A 73 14.06 29.31 24.30
N LEU A 74 14.24 30.49 23.71
CA LEU A 74 13.46 31.67 24.03
C LEU A 74 12.52 31.97 22.85
N ILE A 75 11.26 32.26 23.12
CA ILE A 75 10.29 32.73 22.13
C ILE A 75 9.85 34.12 22.55
N CYS A 76 10.15 35.12 21.73
CA CYS A 76 9.93 36.53 22.06
C CYS A 76 10.51 36.92 23.43
N GLY A 77 11.70 36.40 23.76
CA GLY A 77 12.39 36.64 25.04
C GLY A 77 11.87 35.84 26.24
N LYS A 78 10.86 34.97 26.09
CA LYS A 78 10.32 34.12 27.16
C LYS A 78 10.82 32.68 27.01
N PRO A 79 11.17 31.97 28.09
CA PRO A 79 11.57 30.57 28.01
C PRO A 79 10.43 29.70 27.48
N ALA A 80 10.74 28.87 26.48
CA ALA A 80 9.84 27.89 25.91
C ALA A 80 9.99 26.53 26.61
N PRO A 81 8.98 25.64 26.52
CA PRO A 81 9.07 24.28 27.05
C PRO A 81 10.11 23.46 26.26
N ILE A 82 11.11 22.92 26.93
CA ILE A 82 12.17 22.08 26.33
C ILE A 82 12.15 20.73 27.04
N LEU A 83 12.49 19.68 26.32
CA LEU A 83 12.73 18.37 26.91
C LEU A 83 14.01 18.42 27.75
N SER A 84 13.93 17.96 28.99
CA SER A 84 15.13 17.84 29.83
C SER A 84 16.02 16.69 29.37
N VAL A 85 17.29 16.76 29.75
CA VAL A 85 18.28 15.71 29.47
C VAL A 85 17.80 14.38 30.09
N GLY A 86 17.38 13.44 29.24
CA GLY A 86 16.83 12.14 29.64
C GLY A 86 15.36 11.92 29.22
N GLU A 87 14.56 12.98 29.10
CA GLU A 87 13.22 12.90 28.51
C GLU A 87 13.29 12.61 27.01
N ASP A 88 14.33 13.11 26.32
CA ASP A 88 14.63 12.77 24.92
C ASP A 88 14.73 11.26 24.67
N ALA A 89 15.36 10.52 25.60
CA ALA A 89 15.49 9.07 25.48
C ALA A 89 14.14 8.37 25.70
N SER A 90 13.31 8.92 26.60
CA SER A 90 11.98 8.41 26.89
C SER A 90 11.02 8.63 25.72
N GLU A 91 11.05 9.83 25.12
CA GLU A 91 10.31 10.14 23.90
C GLU A 91 10.78 9.26 22.73
N PHE A 92 12.08 9.03 22.60
CA PHE A 92 12.61 8.11 21.58
C PHE A 92 12.02 6.71 21.69
N ILE A 93 11.99 6.14 22.91
CA ILE A 93 11.39 4.82 23.16
C ILE A 93 9.89 4.83 22.82
N ARG A 94 9.18 5.91 23.20
CA ARG A 94 7.74 6.09 22.90
C ARG A 94 7.47 6.11 21.40
N HIS A 95 8.22 6.90 20.63
CA HIS A 95 8.10 6.96 19.17
C HIS A 95 8.49 5.64 18.49
N ALA A 96 9.47 4.92 19.00
CA ALA A 96 9.84 3.59 18.50
C ALA A 96 8.72 2.57 18.74
N ALA A 97 8.06 2.61 19.91
CA ALA A 97 6.92 1.75 20.22
C ALA A 97 5.72 2.03 19.29
N MET A 98 5.33 3.31 19.13
CA MET A 98 4.23 3.70 18.23
C MET A 98 4.47 3.26 16.77
N ARG A 99 5.72 3.36 16.29
CA ARG A 99 6.10 2.87 14.96
C ARG A 99 5.92 1.37 14.83
N ARG A 100 6.38 0.59 15.82
CA ARG A 100 6.19 -0.86 15.84
C ARG A 100 4.72 -1.24 15.84
N GLU A 101 3.88 -0.55 16.60
CA GLU A 101 2.43 -0.79 16.63
C GLU A 101 1.78 -0.51 15.28
N SER A 102 2.10 0.64 14.66
CA SER A 102 1.59 1.01 13.33
C SER A 102 1.99 -0.02 12.27
N GLN A 103 3.24 -0.49 12.33
CA GLN A 103 3.74 -1.51 11.41
C GLN A 103 3.09 -2.88 11.65
N ASN A 104 2.91 -3.26 12.91
CA ASN A 104 2.17 -4.48 13.29
C ASN A 104 0.71 -4.41 12.82
N GLN A 105 0.07 -3.25 12.91
CA GLN A 105 -1.30 -3.06 12.42
C GLN A 105 -1.38 -3.26 10.91
N TYR A 106 -0.42 -2.72 10.14
CA TYR A 106 -0.32 -2.98 8.71
C TYR A 106 -0.17 -4.48 8.40
N TYR A 107 0.73 -5.17 9.10
CA TYR A 107 0.91 -6.61 8.90
C TYR A 107 -0.33 -7.41 9.28
N ARG A 108 -1.00 -7.10 10.40
CA ARG A 108 -2.28 -7.71 10.78
C ARG A 108 -3.35 -7.50 9.71
N HIS A 109 -3.46 -6.31 9.15
CA HIS A 109 -4.41 -6.02 8.08
C HIS A 109 -4.09 -6.78 6.79
N LYS A 110 -2.79 -6.88 6.45
CA LYS A 110 -2.31 -7.66 5.31
C LYS A 110 -2.61 -9.15 5.48
N GLU A 111 -2.38 -9.70 6.68
CA GLU A 111 -2.71 -11.09 7.03
C GLU A 111 -4.22 -11.36 6.93
N SER A 112 -5.05 -10.44 7.46
CA SER A 112 -6.51 -10.54 7.33
C SER A 112 -7.00 -10.55 5.88
N SER A 113 -6.22 -9.99 4.96
CA SER A 113 -6.55 -9.90 3.53
C SER A 113 -5.85 -10.94 2.67
N GLN A 114 -5.11 -11.89 3.29
CA GLN A 114 -4.37 -12.91 2.54
C GLN A 114 -5.28 -13.73 1.63
N ASN A 115 -6.50 -14.05 2.07
CA ASN A 115 -7.46 -14.81 1.27
C ASN A 115 -7.87 -14.12 -0.05
N MET A 116 -7.73 -12.79 -0.15
CA MET A 116 -7.99 -12.05 -1.39
C MET A 116 -6.76 -11.96 -2.30
N LEU A 117 -5.56 -12.09 -1.72
CA LEU A 117 -4.28 -11.89 -2.41
C LEU A 117 -3.56 -13.22 -2.75
N SER A 118 -4.01 -14.35 -2.22
CA SER A 118 -3.40 -15.67 -2.37
C SER A 118 -3.65 -16.35 -3.72
N GLY A 119 -4.36 -15.68 -4.63
CA GLY A 119 -4.76 -16.23 -5.92
C GLY A 119 -6.05 -17.04 -5.84
N VAL A 120 -6.43 -17.68 -6.96
CA VAL A 120 -7.66 -18.49 -7.01
C VAL A 120 -7.37 -19.83 -6.32
N PRO A 121 -8.09 -20.20 -5.24
CA PRO A 121 -7.90 -21.50 -4.61
C PRO A 121 -8.25 -22.63 -5.59
N GLU A 122 -7.53 -23.76 -5.52
CA GLU A 122 -7.77 -24.95 -6.36
C GLU A 122 -9.04 -25.73 -5.94
N VAL A 123 -10.13 -25.02 -5.67
CA VAL A 123 -11.41 -25.57 -5.25
C VAL A 123 -12.52 -24.85 -6.01
N LEU A 124 -13.53 -25.58 -6.45
CA LEU A 124 -14.73 -24.98 -7.02
C LEU A 124 -15.42 -24.11 -5.96
N PRO A 125 -15.67 -22.81 -6.22
CA PRO A 125 -16.40 -21.98 -5.28
C PRO A 125 -17.83 -22.51 -5.09
N PRO A 126 -18.49 -22.19 -3.96
CA PRO A 126 -19.87 -22.61 -3.74
C PRO A 126 -20.76 -22.11 -4.88
N LEU A 127 -21.47 -23.05 -5.51
CA LEU A 127 -22.40 -22.73 -6.59
C LEU A 127 -23.53 -21.85 -6.03
N ARG A 128 -23.79 -20.73 -6.69
CA ARG A 128 -24.96 -19.89 -6.41
C ARG A 128 -26.14 -20.36 -7.25
N GLU A 129 -27.34 -19.96 -6.85
CA GLU A 129 -28.55 -20.19 -7.63
C GLU A 129 -28.36 -19.67 -9.08
N ILE A 130 -28.60 -20.55 -10.04
CA ILE A 130 -28.37 -20.26 -11.46
C ILE A 130 -29.55 -19.44 -11.98
N ASN A 131 -29.38 -18.12 -12.02
CA ASN A 131 -30.40 -17.19 -12.56
C ASN A 131 -30.38 -17.07 -14.10
N HIS A 132 -29.62 -17.90 -14.80
CA HIS A 132 -29.47 -17.81 -16.25
C HIS A 132 -29.56 -19.18 -16.92
N LYS A 133 -30.38 -19.27 -17.97
CA LYS A 133 -30.46 -20.42 -18.86
C LYS A 133 -29.93 -20.02 -20.23
N ILE A 134 -29.02 -20.80 -20.79
CA ILE A 134 -28.60 -20.64 -22.19
C ILE A 134 -29.73 -21.21 -23.05
N ILE A 135 -30.48 -20.35 -23.73
CA ILE A 135 -31.56 -20.76 -24.63
C ILE A 135 -30.92 -21.11 -25.98
N LEU A 136 -31.08 -22.36 -26.41
CA LEU A 136 -30.66 -22.79 -27.74
C LEU A 136 -31.72 -22.37 -28.76
N ILE A 137 -31.28 -21.77 -29.88
CA ILE A 137 -32.18 -21.44 -31.00
C ILE A 137 -32.69 -22.74 -31.65
N ASP A 138 -31.81 -23.72 -31.79
CA ASP A 138 -32.09 -25.04 -32.32
C ASP A 138 -31.25 -26.08 -31.55
N GLU A 139 -31.94 -26.99 -30.87
CA GLU A 139 -31.31 -28.04 -30.04
C GLU A 139 -30.69 -29.16 -30.88
N GLN A 140 -31.13 -29.34 -32.14
CA GLN A 140 -30.65 -30.41 -33.01
C GLN A 140 -29.51 -29.98 -33.92
N ARG A 141 -29.19 -28.68 -33.94
CA ARG A 141 -28.16 -28.13 -34.82
C ARG A 141 -26.77 -28.67 -34.47
N ARG A 142 -26.18 -29.40 -35.42
CA ARG A 142 -24.79 -29.88 -35.33
C ARG A 142 -23.86 -29.03 -36.17
N TYR A 143 -22.67 -28.73 -35.65
CA TYR A 143 -21.66 -27.94 -36.34
C TYR A 143 -20.45 -28.80 -36.73
N ASN A 144 -19.94 -28.57 -37.93
CA ASN A 144 -18.70 -29.18 -38.38
C ASN A 144 -17.53 -28.28 -37.98
N TYR A 145 -16.55 -28.85 -37.27
CA TYR A 145 -15.36 -28.12 -36.84
C TYR A 145 -14.11 -28.68 -37.50
N TYR A 146 -13.16 -27.80 -37.80
CA TYR A 146 -11.79 -28.21 -38.04
C TYR A 146 -11.10 -28.47 -36.70
N MET A 147 -10.46 -29.62 -36.54
CA MET A 147 -9.77 -29.98 -35.29
C MET A 147 -8.31 -29.51 -35.35
N PRO A 148 -7.94 -28.41 -34.65
CA PRO A 148 -6.58 -27.91 -34.68
C PRO A 148 -5.64 -28.90 -33.99
N ARG A 149 -4.45 -29.08 -34.55
CA ARG A 149 -3.39 -29.86 -33.90
C ARG A 149 -2.73 -29.02 -32.83
N CYS A 150 -2.54 -29.60 -31.65
CA CYS A 150 -1.72 -29.00 -30.60
C CYS A 150 -0.24 -29.07 -31.01
N PRO A 151 0.48 -27.93 -31.07
CA PRO A 151 1.92 -27.91 -31.32
C PRO A 151 2.68 -28.71 -30.26
N ASP A 152 3.74 -29.43 -30.66
CA ASP A 152 4.44 -30.36 -29.77
C ASP A 152 4.99 -29.70 -28.49
N TYR A 153 5.48 -28.46 -28.61
CA TYR A 153 6.03 -27.71 -27.47
C TYR A 153 4.98 -27.28 -26.44
N LEU A 154 3.68 -27.25 -26.78
CA LEU A 154 2.58 -26.88 -25.88
C LEU A 154 1.88 -28.07 -25.25
N LYS A 155 2.19 -29.31 -25.68
CA LYS A 155 1.52 -30.53 -25.18
C LYS A 155 1.63 -30.68 -23.67
N THR A 156 2.82 -30.45 -23.11
CA THR A 156 3.06 -30.53 -21.66
C THR A 156 2.23 -29.50 -20.91
N GLN A 157 2.25 -28.23 -21.34
CA GLN A 157 1.50 -27.16 -20.72
C GLN A 157 -0.02 -27.41 -20.77
N LEU A 158 -0.52 -27.93 -21.88
CA LEU A 158 -1.93 -28.30 -22.02
C LEU A 158 -2.30 -29.42 -21.04
N SER A 159 -1.47 -30.46 -20.94
CA SER A 159 -1.67 -31.59 -20.04
C SER A 159 -1.70 -31.14 -18.57
N ASP A 160 -0.76 -30.29 -18.17
CA ASP A 160 -0.67 -29.77 -16.80
C ASP A 160 -1.90 -28.93 -16.44
N LYS A 161 -2.35 -28.07 -17.37
CA LYS A 161 -3.54 -27.24 -17.20
C LYS A 161 -4.81 -28.07 -17.11
N LEU A 162 -4.95 -29.08 -17.96
CA LEU A 162 -6.08 -30.01 -17.93
C LEU A 162 -6.11 -30.76 -16.59
N GLY A 163 -4.97 -31.29 -16.15
CA GLY A 163 -4.85 -31.97 -14.86
C GLY A 163 -5.21 -31.06 -13.69
N HIS A 164 -4.74 -29.82 -13.69
CA HIS A 164 -5.08 -28.83 -12.66
C HIS A 164 -6.58 -28.50 -12.64
N TYR A 165 -7.21 -28.30 -13.80
CA TYR A 165 -8.65 -27.99 -13.88
C TYR A 165 -9.53 -29.17 -13.45
N THR A 166 -9.12 -30.39 -13.78
CA THR A 166 -9.80 -31.61 -13.33
C THR A 166 -9.62 -31.80 -11.81
N ARG A 167 -8.42 -31.58 -11.26
CA ARG A 167 -8.18 -31.66 -9.79
C ARG A 167 -9.00 -30.63 -9.01
N ALA A 168 -9.06 -29.39 -9.51
CA ALA A 168 -9.84 -28.31 -8.90
C ALA A 168 -11.36 -28.49 -9.04
N LYS A 169 -11.81 -29.54 -9.77
CA LYS A 169 -13.21 -29.80 -10.12
C LYS A 169 -13.87 -28.65 -10.91
N TRP A 170 -13.06 -27.85 -11.60
CA TRP A 170 -13.58 -26.84 -12.53
C TRP A 170 -14.06 -27.49 -13.82
N TRP A 171 -13.37 -28.54 -14.27
CA TRP A 171 -13.74 -29.33 -15.43
C TRP A 171 -14.07 -30.76 -15.02
N ILE A 172 -15.05 -31.34 -15.70
CA ILE A 172 -15.49 -32.73 -15.52
C ILE A 172 -15.41 -33.41 -16.89
N GLN A 173 -14.93 -34.65 -16.92
CA GLN A 173 -14.92 -35.44 -18.14
C GLN A 173 -16.34 -35.95 -18.40
N GLU A 174 -16.91 -35.53 -19.52
CA GLU A 174 -18.26 -35.92 -19.94
C GLU A 174 -18.26 -36.31 -21.42
N THR A 175 -19.13 -37.27 -21.75
CA THR A 175 -19.32 -37.68 -23.15
C THR A 175 -20.46 -36.87 -23.73
N THR A 176 -20.17 -36.10 -24.77
CA THR A 176 -21.16 -35.26 -25.45
C THR A 176 -21.24 -35.64 -26.93
N PRO A 177 -22.41 -35.47 -27.56
CA PRO A 177 -22.56 -35.71 -29.00
C PRO A 177 -21.70 -34.76 -29.83
N GLN A 178 -21.35 -33.60 -29.29
CA GLN A 178 -20.52 -32.60 -29.95
C GLN A 178 -19.82 -31.69 -28.92
N ALA A 179 -18.56 -31.35 -29.19
CA ALA A 179 -17.77 -30.39 -28.41
C ALA A 179 -17.01 -29.44 -29.34
N ALA A 180 -16.87 -28.18 -28.93
CA ALA A 180 -16.04 -27.21 -29.64
C ALA A 180 -14.55 -27.54 -29.43
N PRO A 181 -13.71 -27.44 -30.48
CA PRO A 181 -12.28 -27.70 -30.34
C PRO A 181 -11.58 -26.63 -29.49
N MET A 182 -10.57 -27.04 -28.72
CA MET A 182 -9.69 -26.12 -28.00
C MET A 182 -8.51 -25.70 -28.86
N LEU A 183 -8.16 -24.42 -28.83
CA LEU A 183 -6.98 -23.87 -29.50
C LEU A 183 -5.88 -23.55 -28.48
N CYS A 184 -4.66 -23.99 -28.77
CA CYS A 184 -3.48 -23.66 -27.97
C CYS A 184 -2.84 -22.37 -28.49
N ILE A 185 -2.85 -21.32 -27.67
CA ILE A 185 -2.30 -20.00 -28.02
C ILE A 185 -1.06 -19.76 -27.15
N PRO A 186 0.12 -19.50 -27.75
CA PRO A 186 1.31 -19.13 -26.98
C PRO A 186 1.09 -17.77 -26.29
N LYS A 187 1.61 -17.64 -25.07
CA LYS A 187 1.61 -16.37 -24.32
C LYS A 187 2.69 -15.42 -24.80
#